data_AF-A0A7U6L8L2-F1
#
_entry.id   AF-A0A7U6L8L2-F1
#
_cell.length_a   1.000
_cell.length_b   1.000
_cell.length_c   1.000
_cell.angle_alpha   90.00
_cell.angle_beta   90.00
_cell.angle_gamma   90.00
#
_symmetry.space_group_name_H-M   'P 1'
#
loop_
_entity.id
_entity.type
_entity.pdbx_description
1 polymer ?
#
loop_
_entity_poly.entity_id
_entity_poly.type
_entity_poly.pdbx_seq_one_letter_code
_entity_poly.pdbx_strand_id
1 'polypeptide(L)'
;MIKKILFIMIMISNIVYSEEYFRDLKYFEYAYINPPISISERNYVIKHKNENKTVFYFRLKGLYRGITRSRDKDEILKYMTLENLENYYSRFNPKDKSYYGQFLYGKWTITNNNKTNVELYIVTVDENGNIHENRYNKFPNLGQAYHIHWYINEIDENNAQGYYSVPDYGEMMTIMTPNKIIFKNPDFFAPEENRLYEELISLFYNELPESFFKQRKENRAYEIRRIMSKYNLNLKDIENIY
;
A
#
# COMPACT_ATOMS: atom_id res chain seq x y z
N MET A 1 -26.67 50.46 3.09
CA MET A 1 -25.90 49.82 4.20
C MET A 1 -26.24 48.35 4.41
N ILE A 2 -27.52 47.94 4.38
CA ILE A 2 -27.96 46.55 4.62
C ILE A 2 -27.35 45.51 3.64
N LYS A 3 -27.10 45.88 2.37
CA LYS A 3 -26.48 44.98 1.39
C LYS A 3 -25.02 44.58 1.68
N LYS A 4 -24.25 45.41 2.41
CA LYS A 4 -22.85 45.10 2.78
C LYS A 4 -22.77 44.14 3.97
N ILE A 5 -23.72 44.20 4.90
CA ILE A 5 -23.79 43.29 6.06
C ILE A 5 -24.22 41.88 5.62
N LEU A 6 -25.13 41.78 4.63
CA LEU A 6 -25.52 40.48 4.08
C LEU A 6 -24.35 39.79 3.34
N PHE A 7 -23.51 40.56 2.65
CA PHE A 7 -22.32 40.03 1.98
C PHE A 7 -21.26 39.54 2.98
N ILE A 8 -21.08 40.24 4.10
CA ILE A 8 -20.20 39.80 5.19
C ILE A 8 -20.78 38.57 5.90
N MET A 9 -22.10 38.47 6.09
CA MET A 9 -22.71 37.25 6.64
C MET A 9 -22.63 36.06 5.68
N ILE A 10 -22.68 36.26 4.35
CA ILE A 10 -22.44 35.19 3.36
C ILE A 10 -20.95 34.76 3.35
N MET A 11 -20.03 35.69 3.57
CA MET A 11 -18.60 35.38 3.70
C MET A 11 -18.25 34.69 5.03
N ILE A 12 -19.00 34.97 6.11
CA ILE A 12 -18.82 34.33 7.43
C ILE A 12 -19.61 33.01 7.52
N SER A 13 -20.75 32.86 6.84
CA SER A 13 -21.50 31.59 6.77
C SER A 13 -20.85 30.54 5.87
N ASN A 14 -19.81 30.90 5.13
CA ASN A 14 -18.92 29.97 4.43
C ASN A 14 -17.71 29.55 5.27
N ILE A 15 -17.62 29.94 6.55
CA ILE A 15 -16.80 29.24 7.54
C ILE A 15 -17.62 28.06 8.09
N VAL A 16 -18.02 27.19 7.17
CA VAL A 16 -18.27 25.79 7.49
C VAL A 16 -16.93 25.13 7.24
N TYR A 17 -16.31 24.60 8.28
CA TYR A 17 -15.10 23.78 8.21
C TYR A 17 -15.24 22.79 7.03
N SER A 18 -14.59 23.10 5.90
CA SER A 18 -14.60 22.24 4.73
C SER A 18 -13.48 21.21 4.91
N GLU A 19 -13.87 19.95 5.06
CA GLU A 19 -13.04 18.77 4.80
C GLU A 19 -12.68 18.68 3.31
N GLU A 20 -12.03 19.70 2.76
CA GLU A 20 -11.75 19.78 1.31
C GLU A 20 -10.57 18.91 0.86
N TYR A 21 -9.89 18.24 1.79
CA TYR A 21 -8.61 17.60 1.49
C TYR A 21 -8.65 16.09 1.28
N PHE A 22 -9.72 15.36 1.61
CA PHE A 22 -9.76 13.89 1.40
C PHE A 22 -10.59 13.51 0.16
N ARG A 23 -10.35 14.17 -0.98
CA ARG A 23 -11.12 13.96 -2.23
C ARG A 23 -10.30 13.83 -3.50
N ASP A 24 -9.02 14.21 -3.54
CA ASP A 24 -8.25 14.30 -4.79
C ASP A 24 -8.18 12.95 -5.53
N LEU A 25 -8.10 11.85 -4.78
CA LEU A 25 -8.05 10.50 -5.37
C LEU A 25 -9.42 9.83 -5.56
N LYS A 26 -10.52 10.45 -5.13
CA LYS A 26 -11.87 9.87 -5.22
C LYS A 26 -12.30 9.65 -6.68
N TYR A 27 -11.75 10.42 -7.62
CA TYR A 27 -12.05 10.32 -9.05
C TYR A 27 -11.34 9.16 -9.76
N PHE A 28 -10.40 8.46 -9.08
CA PHE A 28 -9.79 7.21 -9.57
C PHE A 28 -10.61 5.97 -9.20
N GLU A 29 -11.82 6.13 -8.63
CA GLU A 29 -12.73 5.03 -8.38
C GLU A 29 -12.97 4.26 -9.70
N TYR A 30 -12.73 2.94 -9.66
CA TYR A 30 -13.12 2.06 -10.77
C TYR A 30 -14.62 2.20 -10.97
N ALA A 31 -15.02 2.84 -12.07
CA ALA A 31 -16.43 2.94 -12.44
C ALA A 31 -17.00 1.53 -12.62
N TYR A 32 -18.20 1.32 -12.09
CA TYR A 32 -18.99 0.11 -12.28
C TYR A 32 -19.05 -0.24 -13.78
N ILE A 33 -18.46 -1.37 -14.15
CA ILE A 33 -18.75 -2.00 -15.44
C ILE A 33 -18.97 -3.47 -15.17
N ASN A 34 -20.16 -3.95 -15.53
CA ASN A 34 -20.56 -5.35 -15.50
C ASN A 34 -19.45 -6.26 -16.05
N PRO A 35 -19.19 -7.44 -15.44
CA PRO A 35 -19.92 -8.06 -14.32
C PRO A 35 -19.53 -7.47 -12.94
N PRO A 36 -20.29 -7.73 -11.86
CA PRO A 36 -20.03 -7.14 -10.55
C PRO A 36 -18.77 -7.74 -9.94
N ILE A 37 -17.65 -7.03 -10.08
CA ILE A 37 -16.48 -7.28 -9.24
C ILE A 37 -16.87 -6.81 -7.83
N SER A 38 -16.76 -7.70 -6.85
CA SER A 38 -16.90 -7.31 -5.43
C SER A 38 -15.85 -6.25 -5.12
N ILE A 39 -16.26 -4.99 -5.11
CA ILE A 39 -15.49 -3.91 -4.50
C ILE A 39 -15.72 -4.04 -3.01
N SER A 40 -14.76 -4.60 -2.29
CA SER A 40 -14.86 -4.70 -0.84
C SER A 40 -13.66 -4.08 -0.11
N GLU A 41 -12.62 -3.68 -0.86
CA GLU A 41 -11.41 -3.04 -0.38
C GLU A 41 -11.28 -1.59 -0.84
N ARG A 42 -10.50 -0.82 -0.09
CA ARG A 42 -10.19 0.58 -0.38
C ARG A 42 -8.72 0.83 -0.21
N ASN A 43 -8.17 1.56 -1.18
CA ASN A 43 -6.86 2.14 -1.10
C ASN A 43 -6.95 3.53 -0.46
N TYR A 44 -5.95 3.88 0.33
CA TYR A 44 -5.86 5.14 1.06
C TYR A 44 -4.50 5.79 0.79
N VAL A 45 -4.50 7.09 0.58
CA VAL A 45 -3.31 7.94 0.60
C VAL A 45 -3.62 9.11 1.51
N ILE A 46 -2.86 9.27 2.58
CA ILE A 46 -3.18 10.18 3.67
C ILE A 46 -1.95 11.00 4.00
N LYS A 47 -2.07 12.33 3.92
CA LYS A 47 -1.10 13.23 4.53
C LYS A 47 -1.24 13.18 6.05
N HIS A 48 -0.18 12.74 6.70
CA HIS A 48 -0.15 12.54 8.15
C HIS A 48 1.30 12.57 8.64
N LYS A 49 1.56 13.32 9.69
CA LYS A 49 2.90 13.41 10.29
C LYS A 49 3.13 12.18 11.17
N ASN A 50 4.07 11.34 10.78
CA ASN A 50 4.46 10.13 11.49
C ASN A 50 5.77 10.34 12.29
N GLU A 51 6.24 9.26 12.92
CA GLU A 51 7.60 9.20 13.45
C GLU A 51 8.64 9.43 12.34
N ASN A 52 9.84 9.88 12.72
CA ASN A 52 10.95 10.13 11.78
C ASN A 52 11.65 8.82 11.33
N LYS A 53 10.85 7.86 10.87
CA LYS A 53 11.28 6.59 10.29
C LYS A 53 10.29 6.19 9.19
N THR A 54 10.77 5.47 8.18
CA THR A 54 9.86 4.89 7.18
C THR A 54 9.59 3.43 7.50
N VAL A 55 8.32 3.03 7.50
CA VAL A 55 7.89 1.64 7.70
C VAL A 55 7.10 1.18 6.48
N PHE A 56 7.43 0.00 5.98
CA PHE A 56 6.80 -0.58 4.82
C PHE A 56 6.29 -1.99 5.17
N TYR A 57 4.99 -2.14 5.37
CA TYR A 57 4.35 -3.44 5.55
C TYR A 57 3.93 -4.03 4.21
N PHE A 58 4.09 -5.33 4.03
CA PHE A 58 3.69 -6.02 2.81
C PHE A 58 3.19 -7.43 3.08
N ARG A 59 2.19 -7.83 2.31
CA ARG A 59 1.61 -9.18 2.30
C ARG A 59 1.11 -9.50 0.91
N LEU A 60 1.45 -10.67 0.38
CA LEU A 60 1.12 -11.02 -1.00
C LEU A 60 -0.27 -11.65 -1.18
N LYS A 61 -0.83 -12.17 -0.07
CA LYS A 61 -2.19 -12.72 -0.03
C LYS A 61 -3.07 -11.80 0.79
N GLY A 62 -3.89 -11.01 0.12
CA GLY A 62 -4.81 -10.05 0.71
C GLY A 62 -5.68 -10.64 1.81
N LEU A 63 -6.03 -9.80 2.78
CA LEU A 63 -6.91 -10.18 3.87
C LEU A 63 -8.34 -9.80 3.51
N TYR A 64 -9.23 -10.79 3.53
CA TYR A 64 -10.62 -10.60 3.21
C TYR A 64 -11.21 -9.42 4.01
N ARG A 65 -11.76 -8.42 3.29
CA ARG A 65 -12.41 -7.17 3.75
C ARG A 65 -11.52 -5.94 3.97
N GLY A 66 -10.22 -6.01 3.64
CA GLY A 66 -9.31 -4.87 3.81
C GLY A 66 -9.17 -4.42 5.27
N ILE A 67 -8.46 -3.31 5.49
CA ILE A 67 -8.19 -2.80 6.84
C ILE A 67 -9.38 -2.05 7.46
N THR A 68 -10.11 -1.28 6.65
CA THR A 68 -11.37 -0.62 7.02
C THR A 68 -12.15 -0.24 5.76
N ARG A 69 -13.46 0.00 5.92
CA ARG A 69 -14.35 0.56 4.89
C ARG A 69 -14.82 1.98 5.27
N SER A 70 -14.08 2.69 6.12
CA SER A 70 -14.39 4.08 6.42
C SER A 70 -13.97 5.02 5.28
N ARG A 71 -14.71 6.11 5.12
CA ARG A 71 -14.40 7.23 4.22
C ARG A 71 -13.87 8.43 5.00
N ASP A 72 -14.02 8.39 6.32
CA ASP A 72 -13.64 9.44 7.24
C ASP A 72 -12.16 9.30 7.57
N LYS A 73 -11.40 10.39 7.40
CA LYS A 73 -9.94 10.37 7.58
C LYS A 73 -9.56 9.95 9.00
N ASP A 74 -10.25 10.47 10.01
CA ASP A 74 -9.90 10.24 11.41
C ASP A 74 -10.23 8.82 11.84
N GLU A 75 -11.33 8.25 11.34
CA GLU A 75 -11.63 6.83 11.48
C GLU A 75 -10.60 5.95 10.80
N ILE A 76 -10.14 6.29 9.60
CA ILE A 76 -9.11 5.52 8.89
C ILE A 76 -7.80 5.55 9.69
N LEU A 77 -7.39 6.73 10.19
CA LEU A 77 -6.15 6.89 10.96
C LEU A 77 -6.10 6.03 12.22
N LYS A 78 -7.25 5.71 12.84
CA LYS A 78 -7.30 4.76 13.97
C LYS A 78 -6.73 3.39 13.60
N TYR A 79 -6.87 2.95 12.35
CA TYR A 79 -6.34 1.67 11.88
C TYR A 79 -4.89 1.76 11.40
N MET A 80 -4.38 2.96 11.12
CA MET A 80 -3.05 3.19 10.53
C MET A 80 -1.97 3.44 11.59
N THR A 81 -2.17 2.96 12.82
CA THR A 81 -1.12 2.93 13.84
C THR A 81 -0.22 1.72 13.64
N LEU A 82 1.05 1.79 14.06
CA LEU A 82 1.98 0.67 13.94
C LEU A 82 1.44 -0.62 14.60
N GLU A 83 0.82 -0.49 15.78
CA GLU A 83 0.19 -1.61 16.49
C GLU A 83 -0.95 -2.23 15.68
N ASN A 84 -1.85 -1.40 15.14
CA ASN A 84 -3.00 -1.91 14.37
C ASN A 84 -2.60 -2.48 13.01
N LEU A 85 -1.56 -1.93 12.39
CA LEU A 85 -0.98 -2.49 11.17
C LEU A 85 -0.30 -3.83 11.45
N GLU A 86 0.48 -3.96 12.52
CA GLU A 86 1.07 -5.24 12.92
C GLU A 86 -0.01 -6.30 13.15
N ASN A 87 -1.07 -5.94 13.88
CA ASN A 87 -2.24 -6.80 14.11
C ASN A 87 -3.02 -7.12 12.83
N TYR A 88 -3.03 -6.21 11.85
CA TYR A 88 -3.67 -6.45 10.56
C TYR A 88 -2.85 -7.45 9.75
N TYR A 89 -1.57 -7.14 9.48
CA TYR A 89 -0.68 -7.94 8.63
C TYR A 89 -0.39 -9.34 9.19
N SER A 90 -0.38 -9.49 10.52
CA SER A 90 -0.17 -10.77 11.19
C SER A 90 -1.39 -11.70 11.23
N ARG A 91 -2.57 -11.26 10.75
CA ARG A 91 -3.77 -12.14 10.73
C ARG A 91 -3.57 -13.33 9.80
N PHE A 92 -3.63 -14.54 10.33
CA PHE A 92 -3.79 -15.74 9.51
C PHE A 92 -4.56 -16.79 10.31
N ASN A 93 -5.17 -17.74 9.59
CA ASN A 93 -5.86 -18.87 10.22
C ASN A 93 -4.92 -20.09 10.16
N PRO A 94 -4.37 -20.59 11.28
CA PRO A 94 -3.50 -21.76 11.28
C PRO A 94 -4.17 -23.03 10.72
N LYS A 95 -5.50 -23.09 10.74
CA LYS A 95 -6.27 -24.24 10.19
C LYS A 95 -6.38 -24.19 8.67
N ASP A 96 -6.12 -23.04 8.04
CA ASP A 96 -6.16 -22.89 6.60
C ASP A 96 -4.83 -23.36 6.00
N LYS A 97 -4.80 -24.63 5.56
CA LYS A 97 -3.63 -25.25 4.93
C LYS A 97 -3.19 -24.58 3.63
N SER A 98 -4.01 -23.68 3.05
CA SER A 98 -3.60 -22.88 1.89
C SER A 98 -2.51 -21.85 2.21
N TYR A 99 -2.06 -21.74 3.47
CA TYR A 99 -0.90 -20.96 3.89
C TYR A 99 0.37 -21.79 4.13
N TYR A 100 0.31 -23.12 4.00
CA TYR A 100 1.46 -23.96 4.30
C TYR A 100 2.51 -23.85 3.18
N GLY A 101 3.79 -23.86 3.56
CA GLY A 101 4.93 -23.69 2.65
C GLY A 101 5.03 -22.28 2.03
N GLN A 102 4.48 -21.25 2.68
CA GLN A 102 4.29 -19.94 2.08
C GLN A 102 4.82 -18.79 2.93
N PHE A 103 5.17 -17.72 2.23
CA PHE A 103 5.34 -16.40 2.83
C PHE A 103 3.98 -15.88 3.35
N LEU A 104 3.97 -15.30 4.55
CA LEU A 104 2.77 -14.71 5.13
C LEU A 104 2.76 -13.18 4.99
N TYR A 105 3.72 -12.51 5.64
CA TYR A 105 3.84 -11.05 5.61
C TYR A 105 5.27 -10.64 5.98
N GLY A 106 5.58 -9.38 5.70
CA GLY A 106 6.85 -8.78 6.06
C GLY A 106 6.73 -7.29 6.33
N LYS A 107 7.80 -6.75 6.89
CA LYS A 107 7.93 -5.35 7.26
C LYS A 107 9.37 -4.90 7.02
N TRP A 108 9.55 -3.86 6.22
CA TRP A 108 10.79 -3.09 6.22
C TRP A 108 10.70 -1.90 7.16
N THR A 109 11.78 -1.64 7.89
CA THR A 109 11.96 -0.41 8.67
C THR A 109 13.23 0.28 8.22
N ILE A 110 13.09 1.51 7.75
CA ILE A 110 14.20 2.34 7.26
C ILE A 110 14.44 3.45 8.28
N THR A 111 15.68 3.49 8.77
CA THR A 111 16.13 4.51 9.74
C THR A 111 17.38 5.20 9.22
N ASN A 112 17.53 6.47 9.59
CA ASN A 112 18.70 7.27 9.23
C ASN A 112 19.33 7.88 10.48
N ASN A 113 20.19 7.10 11.13
CA ASN A 113 20.99 7.54 12.27
C ASN A 113 22.46 7.55 11.84
N ASN A 114 22.90 8.61 11.15
CA ASN A 114 24.20 8.79 10.50
C ASN A 114 24.46 7.92 9.25
N LYS A 115 23.90 6.71 9.20
CA LYS A 115 23.91 5.84 8.03
C LYS A 115 22.52 5.26 7.82
N THR A 116 22.10 5.13 6.57
CA THR A 116 20.86 4.41 6.23
C THR A 116 20.96 2.97 6.68
N ASN A 117 20.02 2.56 7.50
CA ASN A 117 19.84 1.18 7.93
C ASN A 117 18.46 0.70 7.52
N VAL A 118 18.39 -0.49 6.92
CA VAL A 118 17.14 -1.14 6.55
C VAL A 118 17.05 -2.46 7.28
N GLU A 119 16.06 -2.60 8.14
CA GLU A 119 15.68 -3.87 8.77
C GLU A 119 14.55 -4.50 7.96
N LEU A 120 14.66 -5.80 7.66
CA LEU A 120 13.58 -6.62 7.14
C LEU A 120 13.17 -7.63 8.22
N TYR A 121 11.89 -7.63 8.58
CA TYR A 121 11.23 -8.68 9.34
C TYR A 121 10.31 -9.47 8.39
N ILE A 122 10.41 -10.80 8.40
CA ILE A 122 9.54 -11.68 7.62
C ILE A 122 8.96 -12.79 8.49
N VAL A 123 7.74 -13.18 8.14
CA VAL A 123 7.06 -14.33 8.72
C VAL A 123 6.68 -15.30 7.61
N THR A 124 7.05 -16.57 7.78
CA THR A 124 6.71 -17.67 6.87
C THR A 124 6.05 -18.80 7.64
N VAL A 125 5.37 -19.69 6.91
CA VAL A 125 4.82 -20.94 7.44
C VAL A 125 5.38 -22.09 6.62
N ASP A 126 5.92 -23.10 7.29
CA ASP A 126 6.44 -24.30 6.63
C ASP A 126 5.34 -25.26 6.18
N GLU A 127 5.73 -26.39 5.57
CA GLU A 127 4.78 -27.40 5.09
C GLU A 127 4.02 -28.14 6.21
N ASN A 128 4.49 -28.02 7.46
CA ASN A 128 3.87 -28.63 8.63
C ASN A 128 2.96 -27.64 9.39
N GLY A 129 2.95 -26.37 8.99
CA GLY A 129 2.20 -25.32 9.66
C GLY A 129 2.96 -24.60 10.77
N ASN A 130 4.28 -24.83 10.93
CA ASN A 130 5.07 -24.10 11.90
C ASN A 130 5.42 -22.72 11.35
N ILE A 131 5.34 -21.72 12.23
CA ILE A 131 5.62 -20.32 11.91
C ILE A 131 7.10 -20.05 12.15
N HIS A 132 7.74 -19.39 11.19
CA HIS A 132 9.12 -18.97 11.28
C HIS A 132 9.21 -17.46 11.13
N GLU A 133 9.88 -16.83 12.09
CA GLU A 133 10.09 -15.38 12.11
C GLU A 133 11.57 -15.09 11.92
N ASN A 134 11.91 -14.27 10.93
CA ASN A 134 13.29 -13.91 10.64
C ASN A 134 13.48 -12.39 10.59
N ARG A 135 14.64 -11.93 11.04
CA ARG A 135 15.06 -10.53 10.99
C ARG A 135 16.40 -10.42 10.31
N TYR A 136 16.49 -9.51 9.35
CA TYR A 136 17.70 -9.21 8.61
C TYR A 136 17.96 -7.72 8.65
N ASN A 137 19.23 -7.35 8.72
CA ASN A 137 19.64 -5.96 8.77
C ASN A 137 20.68 -5.68 7.70
N LYS A 138 20.45 -4.66 6.88
CA LYS A 138 21.36 -4.25 5.81
C LYS A 138 21.65 -2.75 5.87
N PHE A 139 22.89 -2.44 5.54
CA PHE A 139 23.37 -1.09 5.32
C PHE A 139 23.58 -0.90 3.82
N PRO A 140 22.66 -0.22 3.10
CA PRO A 140 22.81 0.00 1.66
C PRO A 140 24.12 0.74 1.35
N ASN A 141 24.65 0.52 0.15
CA ASN A 141 25.76 1.35 -0.34
C ASN A 141 25.29 2.79 -0.60
N LEU A 142 26.22 3.71 -0.88
CA LEU A 142 25.91 5.13 -1.03
C LEU A 142 24.83 5.41 -2.10
N GLY A 143 24.90 4.73 -3.25
CA GLY A 143 23.94 4.91 -4.33
C GLY A 143 22.54 4.41 -3.96
N GLN A 144 22.45 3.21 -3.38
CA GLN A 144 21.19 2.64 -2.91
C GLN A 144 20.57 3.51 -1.80
N ALA A 145 21.38 3.96 -0.84
CA ALA A 145 20.94 4.84 0.23
C ALA A 145 20.39 6.17 -0.33
N TYR A 146 21.07 6.75 -1.33
CA TYR A 146 20.60 7.96 -2.00
C TYR A 146 19.25 7.74 -2.69
N HIS A 147 19.08 6.66 -3.46
CA HIS A 147 17.82 6.35 -4.13
C HIS A 147 16.66 6.14 -3.14
N ILE A 148 16.89 5.37 -2.08
CA ILE A 148 15.87 5.12 -1.04
C ILE A 148 15.38 6.46 -0.44
N HIS A 149 16.30 7.34 -0.05
CA HIS A 149 15.94 8.65 0.51
C HIS A 149 15.24 9.54 -0.51
N TRP A 150 15.70 9.55 -1.76
CA TRP A 150 15.06 10.32 -2.81
C TRP A 150 13.61 9.87 -3.03
N TYR A 151 13.35 8.57 -3.17
CA TYR A 151 11.98 8.09 -3.35
C TYR A 151 11.08 8.37 -2.15
N ILE A 152 11.60 8.25 -0.91
CA ILE A 152 10.85 8.64 0.29
C ILE A 152 10.48 10.12 0.26
N ASN A 153 11.42 11.00 -0.13
CA ASN A 153 11.16 12.42 -0.25
C ASN A 153 10.13 12.74 -1.33
N GLU A 154 10.21 12.11 -2.51
CA GLU A 154 9.19 12.28 -3.58
C GLU A 154 7.79 11.85 -3.09
N ILE A 155 7.70 10.74 -2.34
CA ILE A 155 6.44 10.29 -1.74
C ILE A 155 5.89 11.35 -0.78
N ASP A 156 6.72 11.89 0.10
CA ASP A 156 6.34 12.89 1.11
C ASP A 156 5.92 14.24 0.48
N GLU A 157 6.63 14.69 -0.56
CA GLU A 157 6.36 15.94 -1.26
C GLU A 157 5.12 15.86 -2.16
N ASN A 158 4.77 14.66 -2.61
CA ASN A 158 3.58 14.44 -3.43
C ASN A 158 2.32 14.87 -2.67
N ASN A 159 1.51 15.73 -3.31
CA ASN A 159 0.38 16.35 -2.65
C ASN A 159 -0.91 15.50 -2.61
N ALA A 160 -0.94 14.35 -3.29
CA ALA A 160 -2.12 13.50 -3.41
C ALA A 160 -2.57 12.93 -2.05
N GLN A 161 -3.88 12.89 -1.87
CA GLN A 161 -4.55 12.30 -0.71
C GLN A 161 -6.00 11.94 -1.04
N GLY A 162 -6.56 10.99 -0.31
CA GLY A 162 -7.92 10.49 -0.48
C GLY A 162 -7.98 8.97 -0.42
N TYR A 163 -9.09 8.44 -0.89
CA TYR A 163 -9.31 7.00 -1.00
C TYR A 163 -9.96 6.67 -2.34
N TYR A 164 -9.80 5.43 -2.78
CA TYR A 164 -10.54 4.90 -3.92
C TYR A 164 -10.78 3.40 -3.73
N SER A 165 -11.89 2.96 -4.31
CA SER A 165 -12.36 1.58 -4.26
C SER A 165 -11.56 0.71 -5.22
N VAL A 166 -11.13 -0.46 -4.74
CA VAL A 166 -10.46 -1.47 -5.57
C VAL A 166 -11.12 -2.84 -5.45
N PRO A 167 -10.99 -3.68 -6.49
CA PRO A 167 -11.33 -5.10 -6.44
C PRO A 167 -10.68 -5.83 -5.25
N ASP A 168 -11.40 -6.80 -4.69
CA ASP A 168 -11.01 -7.68 -3.57
C ASP A 168 -9.83 -8.64 -3.86
N TYR A 169 -8.66 -8.16 -4.27
CA TYR A 169 -7.58 -9.08 -4.68
C TYR A 169 -6.17 -8.59 -4.42
N GLY A 170 -5.31 -9.57 -4.14
CA GLY A 170 -3.87 -9.48 -4.33
C GLY A 170 -3.08 -8.96 -3.15
N GLU A 171 -1.93 -8.39 -3.48
CA GLU A 171 -0.95 -7.90 -2.52
C GLU A 171 -1.48 -6.64 -1.84
N MET A 172 -1.27 -6.52 -0.53
CA MET A 172 -1.62 -5.32 0.23
C MET A 172 -0.37 -4.75 0.87
N MET A 173 -0.16 -3.45 0.71
CA MET A 173 1.03 -2.77 1.22
C MET A 173 0.66 -1.50 1.95
N THR A 174 1.40 -1.23 3.02
CA THR A 174 1.34 0.03 3.75
C THR A 174 2.71 0.67 3.77
N ILE A 175 2.82 1.90 3.27
CA ILE A 175 4.02 2.73 3.38
C ILE A 175 3.70 3.87 4.34
N MET A 176 4.40 3.93 5.46
CA MET A 176 4.37 5.05 6.39
C MET A 176 5.71 5.77 6.28
N THR A 177 5.72 6.93 5.64
CA THR A 177 6.86 7.86 5.59
C THR A 177 6.68 8.95 6.64
N PRO A 178 7.67 9.82 6.90
CA PRO A 178 7.53 10.88 7.90
C PRO A 178 6.30 11.79 7.72
N ASN A 179 5.82 12.00 6.49
CA ASN A 179 4.70 12.90 6.21
C ASN A 179 3.51 12.26 5.50
N LYS A 180 3.54 10.93 5.28
CA LYS A 180 2.50 10.23 4.53
C LYS A 180 2.23 8.82 5.00
N ILE A 181 0.99 8.39 4.81
CA ILE A 181 0.54 7.00 4.96
C ILE A 181 -0.14 6.59 3.65
N ILE A 182 0.32 5.51 3.06
CA ILE A 182 -0.22 4.92 1.85
C ILE A 182 -0.61 3.49 2.17
N PHE A 183 -1.88 3.12 2.01
CA PHE A 183 -2.35 1.74 2.05
C PHE A 183 -2.93 1.42 0.68
N LYS A 184 -2.26 0.58 -0.12
CA LYS A 184 -2.80 0.17 -1.41
C LYS A 184 -2.15 -1.10 -1.95
N ASN A 185 -2.82 -1.69 -2.94
CA ASN A 185 -2.24 -2.72 -3.77
C ASN A 185 -1.10 -2.12 -4.66
N PRO A 186 0.06 -2.80 -4.77
CA PRO A 186 1.21 -2.35 -5.54
C PRO A 186 0.97 -2.14 -7.03
N ASP A 187 -0.05 -2.74 -7.62
CA ASP A 187 -0.44 -2.50 -9.02
C ASP A 187 -0.90 -1.05 -9.25
N PHE A 188 -1.25 -0.34 -8.18
CA PHE A 188 -1.63 1.08 -8.18
C PHE A 188 -0.55 1.98 -7.59
N PHE A 189 0.68 1.48 -7.45
CA PHE A 189 1.79 2.31 -7.02
C PHE A 189 2.11 3.40 -8.05
N ALA A 190 2.37 4.60 -7.52
CA ALA A 190 3.01 5.66 -8.26
C ALA A 190 4.47 5.25 -8.57
N PRO A 191 5.12 5.84 -9.58
CA PRO A 191 6.47 5.47 -9.97
C PRO A 191 7.48 5.44 -8.81
N GLU A 192 7.45 6.45 -7.93
CA GLU A 192 8.32 6.59 -6.76
C GLU A 192 8.11 5.48 -5.72
N GLU A 193 6.86 5.11 -5.45
CA GLU A 193 6.51 4.03 -4.52
C GLU A 193 6.95 2.66 -5.07
N ASN A 194 6.75 2.44 -6.37
CA ASN A 194 7.19 1.20 -7.01
C ASN A 194 8.71 1.08 -7.08
N ARG A 195 9.42 2.18 -7.37
CA ARG A 195 10.89 2.20 -7.32
C ARG A 195 11.42 1.90 -5.91
N LEU A 196 10.81 2.49 -4.88
CA LEU A 196 11.15 2.17 -3.49
C LEU A 196 10.93 0.69 -3.19
N TYR A 197 9.79 0.12 -3.60
CA TYR A 197 9.48 -1.30 -3.38
C TYR A 197 10.50 -2.22 -4.07
N GLU A 198 10.82 -2.00 -5.35
CA GLU A 198 11.79 -2.83 -6.07
C GLU A 198 13.23 -2.67 -5.53
N GLU A 199 13.61 -1.47 -5.07
CA GLU A 199 14.91 -1.25 -4.42
C GLU A 199 15.03 -2.06 -3.12
N LEU A 200 13.96 -2.11 -2.31
CA LEU A 200 13.92 -2.91 -1.09
C LEU A 200 13.96 -4.42 -1.38
N ILE A 201 13.26 -4.89 -2.42
CA ILE A 201 13.32 -6.29 -2.85
C ILE A 201 14.73 -6.65 -3.34
N SER A 202 15.34 -5.79 -4.16
CA SER A 202 16.71 -5.99 -4.66
C SER A 202 17.71 -6.07 -3.50
N LEU A 203 17.57 -5.19 -2.52
CA LEU A 203 18.42 -5.17 -1.33
C LEU A 203 18.34 -6.48 -0.54
N PHE A 204 17.18 -7.12 -0.47
CA PHE A 204 16.94 -8.35 0.31
C PHE A 204 16.69 -9.60 -0.55
N TYR A 205 17.14 -9.61 -1.80
CA TYR A 205 16.80 -10.67 -2.75
C TYR A 205 17.14 -12.08 -2.23
N ASN A 206 18.27 -12.23 -1.54
CA ASN A 206 18.73 -13.51 -1.02
C ASN A 206 18.04 -13.94 0.29
N GLU A 207 17.45 -13.00 1.02
CA GLU A 207 16.79 -13.24 2.30
C GLU A 207 15.28 -13.46 2.16
N LEU A 208 14.70 -13.00 1.05
CA LEU A 208 13.30 -13.25 0.72
C LEU A 208 13.10 -14.72 0.32
N PRO A 209 12.09 -15.42 0.86
CA PRO A 209 11.86 -16.84 0.57
C PRO A 209 11.42 -17.04 -0.89
N GLU A 210 11.74 -18.19 -1.48
CA GLU A 210 11.30 -18.51 -2.86
C GLU A 210 9.78 -18.39 -3.04
N SER A 211 9.02 -18.77 -2.01
CA SER A 211 7.55 -18.66 -1.98
C SER A 211 7.05 -17.21 -2.13
N PHE A 212 7.81 -16.20 -1.68
CA PHE A 212 7.50 -14.79 -1.93
C PHE A 212 7.52 -14.48 -3.43
N PHE A 213 8.61 -14.86 -4.14
CA PHE A 213 8.75 -14.58 -5.57
C PHE A 213 7.72 -15.36 -6.40
N LYS A 214 7.42 -16.60 -6.01
CA LYS A 214 6.39 -17.42 -6.64
C LYS A 214 5.01 -16.77 -6.54
N GLN A 215 4.58 -16.40 -5.34
CA GLN A 215 3.30 -15.73 -5.11
C GLN A 215 3.20 -14.42 -5.88
N ARG A 216 4.27 -13.60 -5.87
CA ARG A 216 4.33 -12.33 -6.61
C ARG A 216 4.12 -12.53 -8.11
N LYS A 217 4.74 -13.56 -8.69
CA LYS A 217 4.56 -13.92 -10.11
C LYS A 217 3.12 -14.38 -10.39
N GLU A 218 2.55 -15.19 -9.52
CA GLU A 218 1.18 -15.69 -9.63
C GLU A 218 0.15 -14.56 -9.57
N ASN A 219 0.32 -13.60 -8.64
CA ASN A 219 -0.50 -12.41 -8.52
C ASN A 219 -0.47 -11.56 -9.80
N ARG A 220 0.72 -11.25 -10.31
CA ARG A 220 0.88 -10.51 -11.58
C ARG A 220 0.21 -11.23 -12.75
N ALA A 221 0.39 -12.55 -12.85
CA ALA A 221 -0.22 -13.33 -13.93
C ALA A 221 -1.76 -13.39 -13.83
N TYR A 222 -2.30 -13.43 -12.61
CA TYR A 222 -3.74 -13.35 -12.37
C TYR A 222 -4.31 -12.00 -12.84
N GLU A 223 -3.64 -10.90 -12.51
CA GLU A 223 -4.06 -9.56 -12.90
C GLU A 223 -4.06 -9.35 -14.42
N ILE A 224 -3.03 -9.84 -15.11
CA ILE A 224 -2.98 -9.83 -16.58
C ILE A 224 -4.19 -10.58 -17.16
N ARG A 225 -4.44 -11.82 -16.71
CA ARG A 225 -5.59 -12.62 -17.18
C ARG A 225 -6.92 -11.92 -16.91
N ARG A 226 -7.05 -11.25 -15.77
CA ARG A 226 -8.24 -10.49 -15.38
C ARG A 226 -8.49 -9.30 -16.31
N ILE A 227 -7.46 -8.48 -16.57
CA ILE A 227 -7.54 -7.35 -17.50
C ILE A 227 -7.90 -7.86 -18.90
N MET A 228 -7.20 -8.89 -19.38
CA MET A 228 -7.48 -9.49 -20.67
C MET A 228 -8.93 -9.97 -20.80
N SER A 229 -9.44 -10.70 -19.81
CA SER A 229 -10.83 -11.14 -19.79
C SER A 229 -11.82 -9.97 -19.78
N LYS A 230 -11.55 -8.91 -19.01
CA LYS A 230 -12.41 -7.73 -18.93
C LYS A 230 -12.53 -7.00 -20.26
N TYR A 231 -11.44 -6.88 -21.00
CA TYR A 231 -11.38 -6.15 -22.26
C TYR A 231 -11.50 -7.06 -23.50
N ASN A 232 -11.80 -8.34 -23.29
CA ASN A 232 -11.84 -9.37 -24.34
C ASN A 232 -10.57 -9.37 -25.22
N LEU A 233 -9.41 -9.12 -24.60
CA LEU A 233 -8.11 -9.12 -25.26
C LEU A 233 -7.55 -10.53 -25.30
N ASN A 234 -6.96 -10.92 -26.42
CA ASN A 234 -6.22 -12.16 -26.55
C ASN A 234 -4.72 -11.90 -26.36
N LEU A 235 -3.94 -12.92 -25.98
CA LEU A 235 -2.48 -12.79 -25.77
C LEU A 235 -1.78 -12.27 -27.04
N LYS A 236 -2.32 -12.66 -28.21
CA LYS A 236 -1.88 -12.18 -29.53
C LYS A 236 -2.06 -10.67 -29.76
N ASP A 237 -2.98 -10.02 -29.06
CA ASP A 237 -3.22 -8.58 -29.20
C ASP A 237 -2.18 -7.75 -28.42
N ILE A 238 -1.53 -8.35 -27.43
CA ILE A 238 -0.49 -7.72 -26.60
C ILE A 238 0.90 -7.94 -27.22
N GLU A 239 1.13 -9.10 -27.83
CA GLU A 239 2.39 -9.42 -28.54
C GLU A 239 2.64 -8.50 -29.76
N ASN A 240 1.61 -7.84 -30.31
CA ASN A 240 1.73 -6.89 -31.42
C ASN A 240 1.99 -5.43 -30.99
N ILE A 241 2.18 -5.17 -29.69
CA ILE A 241 2.44 -3.83 -29.14
C ILE A 241 3.95 -3.59 -28.92
N TYR A 242 4.80 -4.59 -29.15
CA TYR A 242 6.27 -4.48 -29.11
C TYR A 242 6.92 -4.88 -30.43
#